data_AF-A0A7J9D7V9-F1
#
_entry.id   AF-A0A7J9D7V9-F1
#
_cell.length_a   1.000
_cell.length_b   1.000
_cell.length_c   1.000
_cell.angle_alpha   90.00
_cell.angle_beta   90.00
_cell.angle_gamma   90.00
#
_symmetry.space_group_name_H-M   'P 1'
#
loop_
_entity.id
_entity.type
_entity.pdbx_description
1 polymer ?
#
loop_
_entity_poly.entity_id
_entity_poly.type
_entity_poly.pdbx_seq_one_letter_code
_entity_poly.pdbx_strand_id
1 'polypeptide(L)'
;DALNALKNNLADPNNLLQDWDPTDINPCQWYNITCNSENSVTRIDLGNAKLSGKLVPDLGLLSNLQYLELYSNNISGEIPEEIGNLTNLVSLDLYLNVLTGHIPATLGNLRKL
;
A
#
# COMPACT_ATOMS: atom_id res chain seq x y z
N ASP A 1 7.06 -3.62 10.76
CA ASP A 1 7.42 -3.00 9.45
C ASP A 1 6.15 -2.43 8.80
N ALA A 2 6.29 -1.71 7.69
CA ALA A 2 5.19 -1.04 7.00
C ALA A 2 4.10 -1.99 6.47
N LEU A 3 4.47 -3.19 6.00
CA LEU A 3 3.52 -4.17 5.48
C LEU A 3 2.71 -4.79 6.61
N ASN A 4 3.34 -5.10 7.74
CA ASN A 4 2.65 -5.57 8.94
C ASN A 4 1.72 -4.48 9.52
N ALA A 5 2.16 -3.22 9.52
CA ALA A 5 1.30 -2.09 9.93
C ALA A 5 0.06 -1.98 9.04
N LEU A 6 0.22 -2.12 7.71
CA LEU A 6 -0.89 -2.15 6.77
C LEU A 6 -1.82 -3.33 7.05
N LYS A 7 -1.29 -4.55 7.15
CA LYS A 7 -2.07 -5.77 7.40
C LYS A 7 -2.91 -5.65 8.67
N ASN A 8 -2.33 -5.17 9.76
CA ASN A 8 -3.04 -5.05 11.04
C ASN A 8 -4.13 -3.96 11.04
N ASN A 9 -4.09 -3.04 10.07
CA ASN A 9 -5.07 -1.96 9.96
C ASN A 9 -6.15 -2.22 8.91
N LEU A 10 -6.09 -3.37 8.22
CA LEU A 10 -7.07 -3.80 7.24
C LEU A 10 -7.88 -4.99 7.76
N ALA A 11 -9.20 -4.91 7.62
CA ALA A 11 -10.07 -6.07 7.69
C ALA A 11 -10.07 -6.77 6.33
N ASP A 12 -9.73 -8.06 6.34
CA ASP A 12 -9.52 -8.90 5.17
C ASP A 12 -10.50 -10.09 5.15
N PRO A 13 -11.75 -9.89 4.68
CA PRO A 13 -12.77 -10.94 4.72
C PRO A 13 -12.51 -12.08 3.74
N ASN A 14 -11.63 -11.89 2.75
CA ASN A 14 -11.32 -12.88 1.73
C ASN A 14 -9.98 -13.60 1.99
N ASN A 15 -9.30 -13.31 3.11
CA ASN A 15 -8.00 -13.88 3.48
C ASN A 15 -6.90 -13.64 2.43
N LEU A 16 -6.93 -12.51 1.72
CA LEU A 16 -5.93 -12.16 0.72
C LEU A 16 -4.53 -11.98 1.34
N LEU A 17 -4.46 -11.51 2.59
CA LEU A 17 -3.23 -11.21 3.33
C LEU A 17 -2.81 -12.37 4.25
N GLN A 18 -3.42 -13.55 4.11
CA GLN A 18 -3.22 -14.67 5.04
C GLN A 18 -1.76 -15.11 5.13
N ASP A 19 -1.05 -15.08 4.02
CA ASP A 19 0.33 -15.53 3.86
C ASP A 19 1.38 -14.48 4.20
N TRP A 20 0.97 -13.23 4.46
CA TRP A 20 1.87 -12.18 4.93
C TRP A 20 2.32 -12.47 6.37
N ASP A 21 3.39 -13.24 6.50
CA ASP A 21 3.92 -13.69 7.79
C ASP A 21 5.00 -12.72 8.29
N PRO A 22 4.78 -11.96 9.38
CA PRO A 22 5.78 -11.02 9.90
C PRO A 22 7.05 -11.70 10.43
N THR A 23 7.06 -13.03 10.56
CA THR A 23 8.26 -13.82 10.92
C THR A 23 9.11 -14.20 9.71
N ASP A 24 8.56 -14.10 8.50
CA ASP A 24 9.33 -14.26 7.27
C ASP A 24 10.16 -13.00 7.02
N ILE A 25 11.47 -13.20 6.85
CA ILE A 25 12.41 -12.11 6.60
C ILE A 25 12.28 -11.55 5.17
N ASN A 26 11.62 -12.27 4.27
CA ASN A 26 11.53 -11.90 2.86
C ASN A 26 10.07 -11.71 2.39
N PRO A 27 9.53 -10.48 2.42
CA PRO A 27 8.17 -10.21 1.97
C PRO A 27 7.95 -10.46 0.47
N CYS A 28 9.02 -10.68 -0.30
CA CYS A 28 8.97 -10.95 -1.73
C CYS A 28 8.41 -12.34 -2.09
N GLN A 29 8.16 -13.20 -1.09
CA GLN A 29 7.45 -14.47 -1.28
C GLN A 29 5.95 -14.36 -1.01
N TRP A 30 5.49 -13.21 -0.49
CA TRP A 30 4.08 -13.03 -0.18
C TRP A 30 3.29 -12.73 -1.46
N TYR A 31 2.08 -13.27 -1.53
CA TYR A 31 1.13 -12.97 -2.58
C TYR A 31 0.90 -11.47 -2.66
N ASN A 32 0.81 -10.99 -3.90
CA ASN A 32 0.58 -9.60 -4.25
C ASN A 32 1.71 -8.62 -3.89
N ILE A 33 2.85 -9.13 -3.46
CA ILE A 33 4.09 -8.36 -3.33
C ILE A 33 4.99 -8.68 -4.52
N THR A 34 5.55 -7.65 -5.15
CA THR A 34 6.66 -7.80 -6.10
C THR A 34 7.86 -7.03 -5.62
N CYS A 35 9.04 -7.65 -5.71
CA CYS A 35 10.30 -7.03 -5.36
C CYS A 35 11.25 -6.88 -6.56
N ASN A 36 12.20 -5.98 -6.42
CA ASN A 36 13.33 -5.89 -7.35
C ASN A 36 14.42 -6.94 -7.03
N SER A 37 15.52 -6.91 -7.78
CA SER A 37 16.68 -7.80 -7.59
C SER A 37 17.41 -7.63 -6.26
N GLU A 38 17.14 -6.56 -5.51
CA GLU A 38 17.71 -6.27 -4.20
C GLU A 38 16.75 -6.68 -3.05
N ASN A 39 15.70 -7.44 -3.36
CA ASN A 39 14.62 -7.82 -2.43
C ASN A 39 13.88 -6.63 -1.79
N SER A 40 13.91 -5.46 -2.44
CA SER A 40 13.09 -4.32 -2.03
C SER A 40 11.71 -4.39 -2.68
N VAL A 41 10.67 -4.13 -1.90
CA VAL A 41 9.28 -4.08 -2.37
C VAL A 41 9.11 -2.95 -3.38
N THR A 42 8.56 -3.28 -4.54
CA THR A 42 8.32 -2.36 -5.67
C THR A 42 6.84 -2.28 -6.07
N ARG A 43 6.04 -3.30 -5.75
CA ARG A 43 4.60 -3.31 -6.02
C ARG A 43 3.85 -3.97 -4.87
N ILE A 44 2.73 -3.38 -4.50
CA ILE A 44 1.69 -3.94 -3.64
C ILE A 44 0.38 -3.91 -4.43
N ASP A 45 -0.17 -5.07 -4.77
CA ASP A 45 -1.41 -5.20 -5.55
C ASP A 45 -2.55 -5.84 -4.75
N LEU A 46 -3.35 -5.00 -4.10
CA LEU A 46 -4.44 -5.44 -3.23
C LEU A 46 -5.81 -5.08 -3.81
N GLY A 47 -5.93 -4.97 -5.13
CA GLY A 47 -7.17 -4.59 -5.79
C GLY A 47 -8.28 -5.64 -5.69
N ASN A 48 -9.55 -5.22 -5.77
CA ASN A 48 -10.73 -6.10 -5.84
C ASN A 48 -10.87 -7.12 -4.69
N ALA A 49 -10.42 -6.77 -3.49
CA ALA A 49 -10.25 -7.71 -2.40
C ALA A 49 -11.30 -7.58 -1.29
N LYS A 50 -12.22 -6.61 -1.40
CA LYS A 50 -13.18 -6.23 -0.35
C LYS A 50 -12.51 -5.83 0.97
N LEU A 51 -11.27 -5.36 0.90
CA LEU A 51 -10.53 -4.89 2.07
C LEU A 51 -11.22 -3.65 2.63
N SER A 52 -11.28 -3.52 3.94
CA SER A 52 -11.77 -2.31 4.61
C SER A 52 -10.82 -1.90 5.73
N GLY A 53 -10.91 -0.66 6.19
CA GLY A 53 -9.97 -0.10 7.15
C GLY A 53 -9.42 1.24 6.66
N LYS A 54 -8.19 1.57 7.03
CA LYS A 54 -7.53 2.83 6.67
C LYS A 54 -6.11 2.60 6.17
N LEU A 55 -5.62 3.53 5.36
CA LEU A 55 -4.19 3.59 5.05
C LEU A 55 -3.39 4.01 6.28
N VAL A 56 -2.12 3.58 6.34
CA VAL A 56 -1.22 3.87 7.45
C VAL A 56 -0.05 4.75 6.98
N PRO A 57 0.41 5.73 7.79
CA PRO A 57 1.59 6.55 7.50
C PRO A 57 2.84 5.74 7.15
N ASP A 58 3.03 4.58 7.80
CA ASP A 58 4.18 3.68 7.62
C ASP A 58 4.38 3.24 6.16
N LEU A 59 3.33 3.29 5.31
CA LEU A 59 3.48 3.04 3.88
C LEU A 59 4.55 3.94 3.24
N GLY A 60 4.70 5.18 3.72
CA GLY A 60 5.72 6.11 3.25
C GLY A 60 7.17 5.68 3.49
N LEU A 61 7.41 4.61 4.28
CA LEU A 61 8.74 4.05 4.52
C LEU A 61 9.22 3.14 3.37
N LEU A 62 8.33 2.74 2.46
CA LEU A 62 8.66 1.86 1.32
C LEU A 62 9.27 2.67 0.17
N SER A 63 10.45 3.23 0.37
CA SER A 63 11.10 4.19 -0.55
C SER A 63 11.32 3.68 -1.98
N ASN A 64 11.37 2.36 -2.18
CA ASN A 64 11.51 1.71 -3.50
C ASN A 64 10.17 1.36 -4.17
N LEU A 65 9.03 1.65 -3.53
CA LEU A 65 7.72 1.34 -4.07
C LEU A 65 7.44 2.15 -5.35
N GLN A 66 6.96 1.45 -6.38
CA GLN A 66 6.64 1.98 -7.70
C GLN A 66 5.14 1.87 -7.99
N TYR A 67 4.47 0.84 -7.48
CA TYR A 67 3.05 0.61 -7.73
C TYR A 67 2.33 0.35 -6.39
N LEU A 68 1.37 1.20 -6.06
CA LEU A 68 0.46 0.99 -4.94
C LEU A 68 -0.95 0.89 -5.48
N GLU A 69 -1.47 -0.34 -5.54
CA GLU A 69 -2.76 -0.65 -6.14
C GLU A 69 -3.74 -1.15 -5.09
N LEU A 70 -4.75 -0.35 -4.79
CA LEU A 70 -5.74 -0.60 -3.75
C LEU A 70 -7.17 -0.41 -4.28
N TYR A 71 -7.32 -0.40 -5.60
CA TYR A 71 -8.55 -0.10 -6.29
C TYR A 71 -9.68 -1.09 -5.96
N SER A 72 -10.92 -0.63 -6.03
CA SER A 72 -12.12 -1.47 -5.84
C SER A 72 -12.13 -2.21 -4.49
N ASN A 73 -11.92 -1.45 -3.42
CA ASN A 73 -12.01 -1.92 -2.04
C ASN A 73 -12.97 -1.02 -1.25
N ASN A 74 -13.01 -1.20 0.06
CA ASN A 74 -13.81 -0.41 0.99
C ASN A 74 -12.92 0.33 2.00
N ILE A 75 -11.74 0.77 1.55
CA ILE A 75 -10.79 1.55 2.34
C ILE A 75 -11.36 2.95 2.58
N SER A 76 -11.26 3.42 3.81
CA SER A 76 -11.86 4.64 4.32
C SER A 76 -10.82 5.56 4.97
N GLY A 77 -11.26 6.75 5.38
CA GLY A 77 -10.37 7.75 5.96
C GLY A 77 -9.59 8.52 4.91
N GLU A 78 -8.51 9.18 5.32
CA GLU A 78 -7.74 10.09 4.47
C GLU A 78 -6.52 9.39 3.87
N ILE A 79 -5.97 9.97 2.80
CA ILE A 79 -4.67 9.58 2.25
C ILE A 79 -3.59 10.18 3.18
N PRO A 80 -2.71 9.38 3.81
CA PRO A 80 -1.64 9.91 4.66
C PRO A 80 -0.67 10.80 3.87
N GLU A 81 -0.19 11.87 4.49
CA GLU A 81 0.77 12.80 3.84
C GLU A 81 2.09 12.09 3.49
N GLU A 82 2.45 11.06 4.25
CA GLU A 82 3.66 10.25 4.10
C GLU A 82 3.69 9.45 2.79
N ILE A 83 2.54 9.26 2.12
CA ILE A 83 2.52 8.72 0.75
C ILE A 83 3.34 9.60 -0.19
N GLY A 84 3.44 10.91 0.09
CA GLY A 84 4.33 11.83 -0.64
C GLY A 84 5.83 11.54 -0.51
N ASN A 85 6.26 10.67 0.40
CA ASN A 85 7.65 10.23 0.53
C ASN A 85 8.03 9.14 -0.49
N LEU A 86 7.05 8.54 -1.17
CA LEU A 86 7.23 7.45 -2.13
C LEU A 86 7.74 7.98 -3.48
N THR A 87 8.87 8.68 -3.50
CA THR A 87 9.37 9.40 -4.69
C THR A 87 9.67 8.52 -5.92
N ASN A 88 9.66 7.19 -5.77
CA ASN A 88 9.75 6.22 -6.86
C ASN A 88 8.40 5.76 -7.43
N LEU A 89 7.28 6.21 -6.85
CA LEU A 89 5.94 5.80 -7.24
C LEU A 89 5.61 6.25 -8.67
N VAL A 90 5.10 5.32 -9.46
CA VAL A 90 4.69 5.46 -10.86
C VAL A 90 3.19 5.27 -11.02
N SER A 91 2.56 4.45 -10.17
CA SER A 91 1.10 4.31 -10.11
C SER A 91 0.58 4.35 -8.68
N LEU A 92 -0.51 5.07 -8.48
CA LEU A 92 -1.27 5.15 -7.23
C LEU A 92 -2.76 4.95 -7.54
N ASP A 93 -3.23 3.71 -7.45
CA ASP A 93 -4.59 3.34 -7.82
C ASP A 93 -5.48 3.19 -6.59
N LEU A 94 -6.21 4.25 -6.26
CA LEU A 94 -7.10 4.34 -5.09
C LEU A 94 -8.60 4.40 -5.46
N TYR A 95 -8.94 4.31 -6.74
CA TYR A 95 -10.32 4.47 -7.23
C TYR A 95 -11.25 3.37 -6.70
N LEU A 96 -12.56 3.64 -6.68
CA LEU A 96 -13.57 2.75 -6.11
C LEU A 96 -13.25 2.31 -4.67
N ASN A 97 -12.91 3.30 -3.83
CA ASN A 97 -12.84 3.19 -2.38
C ASN A 97 -13.80 4.21 -1.75
N VAL A 98 -13.82 4.28 -0.42
CA VAL A 98 -14.62 5.24 0.36
C VAL A 98 -13.73 6.24 1.10
N LEU A 99 -12.62 6.64 0.46
CA LEU A 99 -11.68 7.64 0.98
C LEU A 99 -12.35 9.01 1.11
N THR A 100 -11.95 9.76 2.13
CA THR A 100 -12.46 11.09 2.50
C THR A 100 -11.30 12.05 2.76
N GLY A 101 -11.59 13.30 3.11
CA GLY A 101 -10.58 14.30 3.40
C GLY A 101 -10.04 15.00 2.15
N HIS A 102 -8.91 15.68 2.30
CA HIS A 102 -8.26 16.38 1.19
C HIS A 102 -7.21 15.50 0.50
N ILE A 103 -6.89 15.82 -0.76
CA ILE A 103 -5.72 15.27 -1.43
C ILE A 103 -4.47 15.92 -0.80
N PRO A 104 -3.52 15.15 -0.21
CA PRO A 104 -2.32 15.72 0.40
C PRO A 104 -1.48 16.50 -0.61
N ALA A 105 -1.06 17.71 -0.24
CA ALA A 105 -0.17 18.51 -1.09
C ALA A 105 1.18 17.82 -1.33
N THR A 106 1.59 16.94 -0.40
CA THR A 106 2.80 16.13 -0.49
C THR A 106 2.79 15.16 -1.68
N LEU A 107 1.62 14.80 -2.24
CA LEU A 107 1.57 14.04 -3.49
C LEU A 107 2.23 14.80 -4.65
N GLY A 108 2.33 16.14 -4.58
CA GLY A 108 3.08 16.94 -5.54
C GLY A 108 4.59 16.68 -5.56
N ASN A 109 5.14 15.97 -4.56
CA ASN A 109 6.53 15.52 -4.53
C ASN A 109 6.79 14.30 -5.43
N LEU A 110 5.73 13.57 -5.81
CA LEU A 110 5.81 12.32 -6.57
C LEU A 110 6.01 12.62 -8.06
N ARG A 111 7.23 12.99 -8.44
CA ARG A 111 7.55 13.45 -9.81
C ARG A 111 7.45 12.37 -10.89
N LYS A 112 7.35 11.10 -10.49
CA LYS A 112 7.24 9.94 -11.38
C LYS A 112 5.81 9.41 -11.53
N LEU A 113 4.88 9.92 -10.71
CA LEU A 113 3.45 9.63 -10.74
C LEU A 113 2.77 10.46 -11.84
#